data_AF-A0A9E6VUV5-F1
#
_entry.id   AF-A0A9E6VUV5-F1
#
_cell.length_a   1.000
_cell.length_b   1.000
_cell.length_c   1.000
_cell.angle_alpha   90.00
_cell.angle_beta   90.00
_cell.angle_gamma   90.00
#
_symmetry.space_group_name_H-M   'P 1'
#
loop_
_entity.id
_entity.type
_entity.pdbx_description
1 polymer ?
#
loop_
_entity_poly.entity_id
_entity_poly.type
_entity_poly.pdbx_seq_one_letter_code
_entity_poly.pdbx_strand_id
1 'polypeptide(L)'
;MPGKDSVLNSKATAVADTIPGTFISVKEPVINPLPRPESTEYWIPGTLLFSFVLIVFLHVFDGRRFTQLLAGFVRMASVSQFYREEFSLTNRVSFLLTLNFLLTGGLFLYQALVFFGGEPAIGGALLFGILAGALLATYLVKLFALRVIGYIFQVQEVMTEYGYNVLLFNKTLGLLLFPVSVLIAFAVQLEVEWLVWTGFVLWSMILVYRILRGVMLAIQVPGISAFNLFLYLCTLEILPFVVITKVFISNF
;
A
#
# COMPACT_ATOMS: atom_id res chain seq x y z
N MET A 1 -50.63 -56.17 2.83
CA MET A 1 -50.46 -55.54 1.50
C MET A 1 -51.81 -54.91 1.13
N PRO A 2 -51.93 -53.70 0.56
CA PRO A 2 -51.09 -52.49 0.54
C PRO A 2 -51.85 -51.22 1.02
N GLY A 3 -51.24 -50.02 0.99
CA GLY A 3 -51.96 -48.72 0.89
C GLY A 3 -51.63 -47.65 1.94
N LYS A 4 -50.56 -46.87 1.75
CA LYS A 4 -50.10 -45.78 2.65
C LYS A 4 -50.17 -44.40 1.97
N ASP A 5 -51.21 -44.16 1.16
CA ASP A 5 -51.28 -42.99 0.26
C ASP A 5 -52.47 -42.05 0.55
N SER A 6 -53.22 -42.25 1.65
CA SER A 6 -54.51 -41.59 1.89
C SER A 6 -54.51 -40.35 2.81
N VAL A 7 -53.34 -39.83 3.22
CA VAL A 7 -53.28 -38.65 4.12
C VAL A 7 -52.99 -37.33 3.38
N LEU A 8 -52.63 -37.37 2.10
CA LEU A 8 -52.20 -36.18 1.35
C LEU A 8 -53.30 -35.38 0.63
N ASN A 9 -54.57 -35.83 0.64
CA ASN A 9 -55.62 -35.17 -0.14
C ASN A 9 -56.71 -34.43 0.68
N SER A 10 -56.59 -34.36 2.01
CA SER A 10 -57.63 -33.76 2.87
C SER A 10 -57.44 -32.27 3.17
N LYS A 11 -56.33 -31.64 2.77
CA LYS A 11 -56.09 -30.20 2.98
C LYS A 11 -56.02 -29.37 1.70
N ALA A 12 -56.10 -30.01 0.53
CA ALA A 12 -55.95 -29.35 -0.77
C ALA A 12 -57.26 -28.80 -1.36
N THR A 13 -58.41 -29.06 -0.73
CA THR A 13 -59.73 -28.82 -1.37
C THR A 13 -60.64 -27.84 -0.63
N ALA A 14 -60.14 -27.13 0.39
CA ALA A 14 -60.98 -26.29 1.26
C ALA A 14 -60.73 -24.76 1.16
N VAL A 15 -59.96 -24.29 0.16
CA VAL A 15 -59.67 -22.84 0.02
C VAL A 15 -59.83 -22.37 -1.44
N ALA A 16 -60.65 -23.07 -2.23
CA ALA A 16 -60.82 -22.77 -3.65
C ALA A 16 -61.95 -21.79 -3.97
N ASP A 17 -62.84 -21.45 -3.03
CA ASP A 17 -63.96 -20.55 -3.32
C ASP A 17 -64.28 -19.66 -2.13
N THR A 18 -64.59 -18.39 -2.42
CA THR A 18 -65.13 -17.33 -1.53
C THR A 18 -64.15 -16.25 -1.03
N ILE A 19 -63.54 -15.44 -1.91
CA ILE A 19 -63.35 -13.99 -1.63
C ILE A 19 -63.50 -13.18 -2.94
N PRO A 20 -64.48 -12.27 -3.05
CA PRO A 20 -64.60 -11.36 -4.17
C PRO A 20 -63.63 -10.18 -4.03
N GLY A 21 -62.96 -9.81 -5.13
CA GLY A 21 -62.49 -8.44 -5.36
C GLY A 21 -61.41 -7.86 -4.44
N THR A 22 -60.61 -8.67 -3.75
CA THR A 22 -59.46 -8.13 -2.99
C THR A 22 -58.17 -8.54 -3.69
N PHE A 23 -57.64 -7.64 -4.52
CA PHE A 23 -56.25 -7.72 -4.94
C PHE A 23 -55.42 -7.71 -3.66
N ILE A 24 -54.91 -8.87 -3.24
CA ILE A 24 -53.79 -8.92 -2.31
C ILE A 24 -52.67 -8.25 -3.09
N SER A 25 -52.52 -6.93 -2.88
CA SER A 25 -51.29 -6.23 -3.20
C SER A 25 -50.24 -6.92 -2.36
N VAL A 26 -49.61 -7.94 -2.95
CA VAL A 26 -48.31 -8.41 -2.51
C VAL A 26 -47.45 -7.19 -2.67
N LYS A 27 -47.35 -6.41 -1.59
CA LYS A 27 -46.35 -5.36 -1.48
C LYS A 27 -45.07 -6.12 -1.71
N GLU A 28 -44.52 -5.96 -2.91
CA GLU A 28 -43.19 -6.46 -3.24
C GLU A 28 -42.35 -6.11 -2.00
N PRO A 29 -41.60 -7.07 -1.42
CA PRO A 29 -40.68 -6.70 -0.37
C PRO A 29 -39.89 -5.57 -0.99
N VAL A 30 -40.01 -4.37 -0.42
CA VAL A 30 -39.19 -3.25 -0.81
C VAL A 30 -37.82 -3.80 -0.54
N ILE A 31 -37.14 -4.27 -1.59
CA ILE A 31 -35.74 -4.59 -1.56
C ILE A 31 -35.16 -3.21 -1.38
N ASN A 32 -35.10 -2.78 -0.12
CA ASN A 32 -34.28 -1.66 0.28
C ASN A 32 -32.94 -2.04 -0.33
N PRO A 33 -32.44 -1.29 -1.33
CA PRO A 33 -31.10 -1.55 -1.80
C PRO A 33 -30.26 -1.57 -0.53
N LEU A 34 -29.54 -2.69 -0.29
CA LEU A 34 -28.53 -2.75 0.77
C LEU A 34 -27.82 -1.40 0.74
N PRO A 35 -27.72 -0.67 1.87
CA PRO A 35 -27.23 0.71 1.88
C PRO A 35 -25.98 0.75 1.02
N ARG A 36 -26.13 1.29 -0.20
CA ARG A 36 -25.05 1.38 -1.15
C ARG A 36 -24.19 2.46 -0.52
N PRO A 37 -22.94 2.18 -0.09
CA PRO A 37 -22.15 3.15 0.64
C PRO A 37 -22.16 4.46 -0.14
N GLU A 38 -22.73 5.48 0.50
CA GLU A 38 -22.91 6.80 -0.07
C GLU A 38 -21.51 7.37 -0.38
N SER A 39 -21.34 7.84 -1.61
CA SER A 39 -20.09 8.18 -2.29
C SER A 39 -19.26 6.96 -2.74
N THR A 40 -19.55 6.50 -3.96
CA THR A 40 -18.68 5.59 -4.68
C THR A 40 -17.32 6.26 -4.87
N GLU A 41 -16.32 5.84 -4.10
CA GLU A 41 -14.93 6.26 -4.22
C GLU A 41 -14.29 5.67 -5.49
N TYR A 42 -14.84 6.00 -6.67
CA TYR A 42 -14.32 5.56 -7.99
C TYR A 42 -12.85 5.90 -8.20
N TRP A 43 -12.35 6.88 -7.45
CA TRP A 43 -10.96 7.28 -7.46
C TRP A 43 -10.03 6.16 -6.95
N ILE A 44 -10.45 5.29 -6.01
CA ILE A 44 -9.62 4.17 -5.53
C ILE A 44 -9.34 3.15 -6.65
N PRO A 45 -10.36 2.56 -7.32
CA PRO A 45 -10.13 1.72 -8.50
C PRO A 45 -9.35 2.43 -9.60
N GLY A 46 -9.61 3.73 -9.82
CA GLY A 46 -8.90 4.54 -10.79
C GLY A 46 -7.39 4.63 -10.51
N THR A 47 -7.01 4.88 -9.26
CA THR A 47 -5.60 4.93 -8.83
C THR A 47 -4.92 3.57 -8.93
N LEU A 48 -5.62 2.48 -8.57
CA LEU A 48 -5.11 1.12 -8.71
C LEU A 48 -4.90 0.73 -10.18
N LEU A 49 -5.87 1.05 -11.04
CA LEU A 49 -5.76 0.82 -12.48
C LEU A 49 -4.60 1.62 -13.10
N PHE A 50 -4.44 2.88 -12.72
CA PHE A 50 -3.31 3.70 -13.15
C PHE A 50 -1.98 3.09 -12.70
N SER A 51 -1.87 2.66 -11.43
CA SER A 51 -0.69 1.97 -10.90
C SER A 51 -0.39 0.67 -11.64
N PHE A 52 -1.43 -0.12 -11.96
CA PHE A 52 -1.30 -1.34 -12.75
C PHE A 52 -0.75 -1.06 -14.15
N VAL A 53 -1.30 -0.05 -14.85
CA VAL A 53 -0.82 0.36 -16.18
C VAL A 53 0.65 0.78 -16.11
N LEU A 54 1.07 1.51 -15.08
CA LEU A 54 2.48 1.85 -14.87
C LEU A 54 3.35 0.60 -14.73
N ILE A 55 2.95 -0.37 -13.90
CA ILE A 55 3.71 -1.61 -13.68
C ILE A 55 3.79 -2.44 -14.97
N VAL A 56 2.69 -2.58 -15.72
CA VAL A 56 2.66 -3.32 -16.98
C VAL A 56 3.54 -2.64 -18.03
N PHE A 57 3.42 -1.31 -18.16
CA PHE A 57 4.28 -0.53 -19.06
C PHE A 57 5.75 -0.74 -18.73
N LEU A 58 6.12 -0.74 -17.44
CA LEU A 58 7.48 -1.03 -17.00
C LEU A 58 7.95 -2.45 -17.35
N HIS A 59 7.08 -3.45 -17.19
CA HIS A 59 7.40 -4.84 -17.52
C HIS A 59 7.64 -5.04 -19.01
N VAL A 60 6.84 -4.39 -19.87
CA VAL A 60 6.95 -4.51 -21.33
C VAL A 60 8.23 -3.85 -21.86
N PHE A 61 8.60 -2.70 -21.32
CA PHE A 61 9.77 -1.96 -21.81
C PHE A 61 11.09 -2.50 -21.25
N ASP A 62 11.12 -2.99 -20.01
CA ASP A 62 12.35 -3.34 -19.28
C ASP A 62 12.20 -4.63 -18.43
N GLY A 63 11.57 -5.67 -18.97
CA GLY A 63 11.23 -6.91 -18.25
C GLY A 63 12.39 -7.61 -17.53
N ARG A 64 13.63 -7.47 -18.02
CA ARG A 64 14.84 -7.99 -17.33
C ARG A 64 15.12 -7.27 -16.00
N ARG A 65 14.88 -5.96 -15.92
CA ARG A 65 15.08 -5.17 -14.70
C ARG A 65 13.99 -5.44 -13.68
N PHE A 66 12.75 -5.63 -14.13
CA PHE A 66 11.64 -5.99 -13.27
C PHE A 66 11.84 -7.35 -12.58
N THR A 67 12.29 -8.36 -13.32
CA THR A 67 12.61 -9.67 -12.74
C THR A 67 13.81 -9.62 -11.81
N GLN A 68 14.80 -8.74 -12.05
CA GLN A 68 15.92 -8.51 -11.12
C GLN A 68 15.48 -7.83 -9.82
N LEU A 69 14.53 -6.88 -9.87
CA LEU A 69 13.98 -6.23 -8.66
C LEU A 69 13.16 -7.22 -7.81
N LEU A 70 12.34 -8.05 -8.45
CA LEU A 70 11.60 -9.12 -7.78
C LEU A 70 12.54 -10.22 -7.26
N ALA A 71 13.52 -10.65 -8.06
CA ALA A 71 14.49 -11.65 -7.65
C ALA A 71 15.43 -11.12 -6.56
N GLY A 72 15.76 -9.82 -6.54
CA GLY A 72 16.56 -9.20 -5.48
C GLY A 72 15.82 -9.07 -4.14
N PHE A 73 14.49 -9.14 -4.16
CA PHE A 73 13.68 -9.28 -2.94
C PHE A 73 13.66 -10.75 -2.44
N VAL A 74 13.51 -11.72 -3.35
CA VAL A 74 13.47 -13.16 -2.98
C VAL A 74 14.85 -13.73 -2.67
N ARG A 75 15.91 -13.28 -3.34
CA ARG A 75 17.31 -13.56 -3.01
C ARG A 75 17.85 -12.43 -2.14
N MET A 76 17.82 -12.66 -0.84
CA MET A 76 18.24 -11.82 0.30
C MET A 76 19.50 -10.94 0.17
N ALA A 77 20.34 -11.05 -0.87
CA ALA A 77 21.59 -10.31 -0.95
C ALA A 77 22.16 -10.38 -2.37
N SER A 78 22.42 -9.22 -2.99
CA SER A 78 23.59 -8.93 -3.85
C SER A 78 23.58 -7.47 -4.32
N VAL A 79 23.50 -6.50 -3.40
CA VAL A 79 23.65 -5.07 -3.74
C VAL A 79 25.07 -4.75 -4.24
N SER A 80 26.07 -5.59 -3.90
CA SER A 80 27.46 -5.41 -4.34
C SER A 80 27.70 -5.61 -5.84
N GLN A 81 26.77 -6.20 -6.59
CA GLN A 81 26.89 -6.32 -8.05
C GLN A 81 26.17 -5.20 -8.83
N PHE A 82 25.20 -4.51 -8.22
CA PHE A 82 24.48 -3.42 -8.89
C PHE A 82 25.28 -2.12 -8.94
N TYR A 83 26.18 -1.91 -7.96
CA TYR A 83 26.98 -0.70 -7.81
C TYR A 83 27.84 -0.32 -9.03
N ARG A 84 28.15 -1.25 -9.94
CA ARG A 84 28.98 -1.00 -11.13
C ARG A 84 28.21 -0.84 -12.44
N GLU A 85 26.90 -1.09 -12.46
CA GLU A 85 26.01 -0.77 -13.59
C GLU A 85 25.07 0.41 -13.30
N GLU A 86 25.09 0.94 -12.06
CA GLU A 86 24.17 1.95 -11.51
C GLU A 86 24.47 3.42 -11.87
N PHE A 87 25.29 3.69 -12.89
CA PHE A 87 25.47 5.07 -13.39
C PHE A 87 24.26 5.58 -14.22
N SER A 88 23.17 4.80 -14.31
CA SER A 88 21.98 5.15 -15.12
C SER A 88 20.68 5.18 -14.30
N LEU A 89 20.70 5.79 -13.12
CA LEU A 89 19.47 6.21 -12.43
C LEU A 89 18.84 7.48 -13.04
N THR A 90 19.29 7.88 -14.24
CA THR A 90 18.68 8.85 -15.16
C THR A 90 17.61 8.22 -16.06
N ASN A 91 17.29 6.94 -15.88
CA ASN A 91 16.39 6.24 -16.78
C ASN A 91 14.91 6.40 -16.39
N ARG A 92 14.05 6.63 -17.38
CA ARG A 92 12.59 6.89 -17.26
C ARG A 92 11.87 5.90 -16.33
N VAL A 93 12.36 4.66 -16.28
CA VAL A 93 11.89 3.59 -15.39
C VAL A 93 11.99 3.93 -13.90
N SER A 94 13.10 4.50 -13.44
CA SER A 94 13.30 4.86 -12.02
C SER A 94 12.24 5.85 -11.54
N PHE A 95 11.91 6.82 -12.39
CA PHE A 95 10.85 7.80 -12.13
C PHE A 95 9.47 7.14 -12.06
N LEU A 96 9.13 6.29 -13.02
CA LEU A 96 7.84 5.58 -13.05
C LEU A 96 7.64 4.66 -11.84
N LEU A 97 8.66 3.92 -11.39
CA LEU A 97 8.54 3.10 -10.17
C LEU A 97 8.40 3.96 -8.91
N THR A 98 9.07 5.12 -8.88
CA THR A 98 8.94 6.05 -7.74
C THR A 98 7.54 6.65 -7.71
N LEU A 99 6.97 7.01 -8.86
CA LEU A 99 5.58 7.45 -8.97
C LEU A 99 4.62 6.34 -8.52
N ASN A 100 4.83 5.10 -8.97
CA ASN A 100 4.03 3.96 -8.54
C ASN A 100 4.08 3.77 -7.02
N PHE A 101 5.26 3.91 -6.41
CA PHE A 101 5.40 3.87 -4.95
C PHE A 101 4.61 4.98 -4.25
N LEU A 102 4.62 6.21 -4.76
CA LEU A 102 3.84 7.30 -4.16
C LEU A 102 2.34 7.02 -4.21
N LEU A 103 1.85 6.49 -5.32
CA LEU A 103 0.44 6.16 -5.50
C LEU A 103 0.02 5.00 -4.59
N THR A 104 0.76 3.89 -4.63
CA THR A 104 0.44 2.67 -3.86
C THR A 104 0.67 2.85 -2.37
N GLY A 105 1.77 3.49 -1.97
CA GLY A 105 2.06 3.82 -0.58
C GLY A 105 1.09 4.84 0.01
N GLY A 106 0.75 5.89 -0.76
CA GLY A 106 -0.26 6.87 -0.35
C GLY A 106 -1.66 6.24 -0.23
N LEU A 107 -2.03 5.36 -1.16
CA LEU A 107 -3.31 4.66 -1.13
C LEU A 107 -3.39 3.67 0.04
N PHE A 108 -2.33 2.92 0.32
CA PHE A 108 -2.26 2.05 1.49
C PHE A 108 -2.40 2.85 2.79
N LEU A 109 -1.70 3.98 2.93
CA LEU A 109 -1.85 4.86 4.09
C LEU A 109 -3.29 5.36 4.26
N TYR A 110 -3.95 5.74 3.16
CA TYR A 110 -5.35 6.14 3.18
C TYR A 110 -6.24 4.99 3.67
N GLN A 111 -6.10 3.81 3.07
CA GLN A 111 -6.89 2.63 3.45
C GLN A 111 -6.66 2.23 4.92
N ALA A 112 -5.41 2.31 5.41
CA ALA A 112 -5.09 2.06 6.81
C ALA A 112 -5.73 3.10 7.74
N LEU A 113 -5.70 4.38 7.37
CA LEU A 113 -6.30 5.46 8.16
C LEU A 113 -7.82 5.29 8.29
N VAL A 114 -8.50 4.99 7.18
CA VAL A 114 -9.94 4.69 7.17
C VAL A 114 -10.24 3.43 7.99
N PHE A 115 -9.42 2.38 7.88
CA PHE A 115 -9.59 1.15 8.65
C PHE A 115 -9.51 1.36 10.17
N PHE A 116 -8.61 2.22 10.64
CA PHE A 116 -8.51 2.51 12.08
C PHE A 116 -9.61 3.44 12.62
N GLY A 117 -10.58 3.85 11.79
CA GLY A 117 -11.69 4.72 12.19
C GLY A 117 -11.47 6.21 11.90
N GLY A 118 -10.45 6.55 11.09
CA GLY A 118 -10.28 7.91 10.60
C GLY A 118 -11.32 8.22 9.53
N GLU A 119 -12.40 8.89 9.90
CA GLU A 119 -13.37 9.40 8.93
C GLU A 119 -12.78 10.61 8.18
N PRO A 120 -12.77 10.59 6.83
CA PRO A 120 -12.24 11.70 6.05
C PRO A 120 -13.15 12.92 6.17
N ALA A 121 -12.85 13.82 7.13
CA ALA A 121 -13.54 15.12 7.27
C ALA A 121 -13.41 16.01 6.02
N ILE A 122 -12.34 15.78 5.26
CA ILE A 122 -12.08 16.36 3.94
C ILE A 122 -12.11 15.19 2.93
N GLY A 123 -12.91 15.28 1.86
CA GLY A 123 -13.24 14.14 0.99
C GLY A 123 -12.05 13.25 0.59
N GLY A 124 -12.29 11.93 0.48
CA GLY A 124 -11.25 10.90 0.43
C GLY A 124 -10.12 11.10 -0.58
N ALA A 125 -10.43 11.57 -1.79
CA ALA A 125 -9.43 11.85 -2.82
C ALA A 125 -8.45 12.97 -2.43
N LEU A 126 -8.91 14.00 -1.70
CA LEU A 126 -8.06 15.07 -1.20
C LEU A 126 -7.16 14.56 -0.08
N LEU A 127 -7.71 13.77 0.85
CA LEU A 127 -6.94 13.14 1.92
C LEU A 127 -5.84 12.22 1.35
N PHE A 128 -6.16 11.42 0.33
CA PHE A 128 -5.17 10.65 -0.42
C PHE A 128 -4.08 11.55 -1.02
N GLY A 129 -4.45 12.66 -1.67
CA GLY A 129 -3.49 13.60 -2.23
C GLY A 129 -2.55 14.21 -1.19
N ILE A 130 -3.08 14.55 -0.01
CA ILE A 130 -2.30 15.05 1.13
C ILE A 130 -1.34 13.97 1.65
N LEU A 131 -1.81 12.72 1.80
CA LEU A 131 -0.98 11.61 2.27
C LEU A 131 0.14 11.29 1.26
N ALA A 132 -0.17 11.22 -0.03
CA ALA A 132 0.82 11.01 -1.08
C ALA A 132 1.83 12.18 -1.16
N GLY A 133 1.35 13.42 -1.00
CA GLY A 133 2.19 14.61 -0.95
C GLY A 133 3.10 14.65 0.27
N ALA A 134 2.59 14.29 1.45
CA ALA A 134 3.37 14.18 2.69
C ALA A 134 4.44 13.08 2.58
N LEU A 135 4.10 11.95 1.95
CA LEU A 135 5.04 10.89 1.65
C LEU A 135 6.15 11.39 0.72
N LEU A 136 5.80 12.07 -0.38
CA LEU A 136 6.78 12.67 -1.30
C LEU A 136 7.69 13.67 -0.59
N ALA A 137 7.12 14.61 0.16
CA ALA A 137 7.86 15.63 0.90
C ALA A 137 8.84 15.01 1.88
N THR A 138 8.40 13.99 2.62
CA THR A 138 9.25 13.21 3.53
C THR A 138 10.49 12.65 2.84
N TYR A 139 10.33 12.02 1.68
CA TYR A 139 11.46 11.45 0.96
C TYR A 139 12.36 12.49 0.32
N LEU A 140 11.81 13.62 -0.14
CA LEU A 140 12.62 14.73 -0.65
C LEU A 140 13.48 15.35 0.45
N VAL A 141 12.90 15.62 1.62
CA VAL A 141 13.64 16.12 2.79
C VAL A 141 14.73 15.12 3.17
N LYS A 142 14.42 13.81 3.16
CA LYS A 142 15.41 12.77 3.45
C LYS A 142 16.58 12.78 2.48
N LEU A 143 16.31 12.79 1.17
CA LEU A 143 17.36 12.80 0.15
C LEU A 143 18.22 14.07 0.23
N PHE A 144 17.60 15.21 0.52
CA PHE A 144 18.31 16.47 0.72
C PHE A 144 19.22 16.40 1.95
N ALA A 145 18.70 15.94 3.07
CA ALA A 145 19.48 15.83 4.30
C ALA A 145 20.64 14.85 4.17
N LEU A 146 20.47 13.72 3.46
CA LEU A 146 21.58 12.80 3.15
C LEU A 146 22.70 13.48 2.36
N ARG A 147 22.37 14.37 1.41
CA ARG A 147 23.38 15.16 0.69
C ARG A 147 24.11 16.14 1.60
N VAL A 148 23.38 16.82 2.49
CA VAL A 148 23.97 17.77 3.45
C VAL A 148 24.91 17.04 4.42
N ILE A 149 24.49 15.91 4.99
CA ILE A 149 25.31 15.08 5.88
C ILE A 149 26.57 14.59 5.13
N GLY A 150 26.41 14.09 3.90
CA GLY A 150 27.53 13.67 3.06
C GLY A 150 28.55 14.78 2.83
N TYR A 151 28.09 16.02 2.65
CA TYR A 151 28.94 17.19 2.48
C TYR A 151 29.66 17.59 3.77
N ILE A 152 28.96 17.62 4.91
CA ILE A 152 29.53 18.01 6.21
C ILE A 152 30.61 17.03 6.67
N PHE A 153 30.35 15.73 6.53
CA PHE A 153 31.24 14.66 7.02
C PHE A 153 32.25 14.17 5.98
N GLN A 154 32.29 14.76 4.77
CA GLN A 154 33.19 14.35 3.67
C GLN A 154 33.05 12.86 3.29
N VAL A 155 31.82 12.35 3.33
CA VAL A 155 31.47 10.94 3.03
C VAL A 155 30.42 10.87 1.93
N GLN A 156 30.56 11.71 0.90
CA GLN A 156 29.57 11.89 -0.16
C GLN A 156 29.31 10.59 -0.92
N GLU A 157 30.34 9.78 -1.17
CA GLU A 157 30.17 8.49 -1.87
C GLU A 157 29.27 7.54 -1.08
N VAL A 158 29.53 7.36 0.21
CA VAL A 158 28.74 6.47 1.09
C VAL A 158 27.32 6.98 1.30
N MET A 159 27.12 8.29 1.43
CA MET A 159 25.77 8.87 1.54
C MET A 159 24.99 8.81 0.23
N THR A 160 25.68 8.88 -0.91
CA THR A 160 25.06 8.71 -2.22
C THR A 160 24.65 7.25 -2.44
N GLU A 161 25.49 6.29 -2.05
CA GLU A 161 25.14 4.85 -1.98
C GLU A 161 23.90 4.60 -1.13
N TYR A 162 23.86 5.19 0.07
CA TYR A 162 22.72 5.06 0.96
C TYR A 162 21.45 5.66 0.34
N GLY A 163 21.56 6.84 -0.28
CA GLY A 163 20.44 7.48 -0.99
C GLY A 163 19.87 6.61 -2.12
N TYR A 164 20.73 5.94 -2.88
CA TYR A 164 20.30 4.99 -3.91
C TYR A 164 19.59 3.77 -3.32
N ASN A 165 20.13 3.20 -2.24
CA ASN A 165 19.47 2.13 -1.50
C ASN A 165 18.08 2.56 -1.01
N VAL A 166 17.93 3.76 -0.44
CA VAL A 166 16.61 4.28 0.00
C VAL A 166 15.62 4.33 -1.16
N LEU A 167 16.03 4.85 -2.32
CA LEU A 167 15.17 4.90 -3.51
C LEU A 167 14.81 3.51 -4.02
N LEU A 168 15.75 2.57 -4.01
CA LEU A 168 15.50 1.18 -4.40
C LEU A 168 14.46 0.53 -3.48
N PHE A 169 14.61 0.68 -2.17
CA PHE A 169 13.66 0.14 -1.19
C PHE A 169 12.24 0.70 -1.37
N ASN A 170 12.12 2.00 -1.61
CA ASN A 170 10.81 2.61 -1.84
C ASN A 170 10.11 2.01 -3.06
N LYS A 171 10.84 1.82 -4.17
CA LYS A 171 10.30 1.21 -5.38
C LYS A 171 9.81 -0.22 -5.11
N THR A 172 10.61 -1.02 -4.39
CA THR A 172 10.24 -2.38 -4.00
C THR A 172 9.02 -2.39 -3.08
N LEU A 173 8.98 -1.49 -2.10
CA LEU A 173 7.87 -1.36 -1.17
C LEU A 173 6.56 -1.01 -1.89
N GLY A 174 6.60 -0.12 -2.90
CA GLY A 174 5.45 0.18 -3.75
C GLY A 174 4.94 -1.01 -4.56
N LEU A 175 5.86 -1.83 -5.09
CA LEU A 175 5.49 -3.06 -5.80
C LEU A 175 4.86 -4.11 -4.88
N LEU A 176 5.30 -4.21 -3.63
CA LEU A 176 4.77 -5.15 -2.64
C LEU A 176 3.47 -4.69 -2.01
N LEU A 177 3.29 -3.38 -1.81
CA LEU A 177 2.06 -2.81 -1.31
C LEU A 177 0.95 -2.84 -2.35
N PHE A 178 1.27 -2.77 -3.65
CA PHE A 178 0.28 -2.84 -4.72
C PHE A 178 -0.71 -4.01 -4.58
N PRO A 179 -0.28 -5.30 -4.52
CA PRO A 179 -1.22 -6.41 -4.37
C PRO A 179 -1.99 -6.36 -3.05
N VAL A 180 -1.37 -5.86 -1.97
CA VAL A 180 -2.04 -5.69 -0.66
C VAL A 180 -3.16 -4.67 -0.76
N SER A 181 -2.91 -3.51 -1.37
CA SER A 181 -3.91 -2.45 -1.58
C SER A 181 -5.05 -2.88 -2.51
N VAL A 182 -4.76 -3.72 -3.52
CA VAL A 182 -5.79 -4.32 -4.38
C VAL A 182 -6.68 -5.25 -3.57
N LEU A 183 -6.09 -6.12 -2.75
CA LEU A 183 -6.86 -7.02 -1.90
C LEU A 183 -7.70 -6.24 -0.89
N ILE A 184 -7.19 -5.17 -0.27
CA ILE A 184 -7.98 -4.34 0.66
C ILE A 184 -9.18 -3.69 -0.05
N ALA A 185 -9.00 -3.22 -1.29
CA ALA A 185 -10.05 -2.53 -2.04
C ALA A 185 -11.14 -3.46 -2.58
N PHE A 186 -10.83 -4.73 -2.85
CA PHE A 186 -11.75 -5.64 -3.57
C PHE A 186 -12.04 -6.97 -2.85
N ALA A 187 -11.42 -7.25 -1.70
CA ALA A 187 -11.72 -8.47 -0.96
C ALA A 187 -13.12 -8.43 -0.37
N VAL A 188 -13.98 -9.34 -0.84
CA VAL A 188 -15.33 -9.54 -0.29
C VAL A 188 -15.33 -10.55 0.87
N GLN A 189 -14.35 -11.46 0.89
CA GLN A 189 -14.33 -12.62 1.79
C GLN A 189 -13.16 -12.62 2.79
N LEU A 190 -12.18 -11.72 2.63
CA LEU A 190 -11.08 -11.60 3.59
C LEU A 190 -11.36 -10.48 4.58
N GLU A 191 -11.03 -10.69 5.84
CA GLU A 191 -11.12 -9.63 6.85
C GLU A 191 -10.03 -8.58 6.55
N VAL A 192 -10.46 -7.35 6.29
CA VAL A 192 -9.59 -6.21 5.93
C VAL A 192 -8.49 -5.98 6.97
N GLU A 193 -8.76 -6.30 8.23
CA GLU A 193 -7.82 -6.21 9.34
C GLU A 193 -6.51 -6.97 9.07
N TRP A 194 -6.58 -8.24 8.68
CA TRP A 194 -5.38 -9.05 8.40
C TRP A 194 -4.56 -8.48 7.27
N LEU A 195 -5.21 -7.89 6.26
CA LEU A 195 -4.52 -7.31 5.10
C LEU A 195 -3.79 -6.02 5.48
N VAL A 196 -4.43 -5.16 6.28
CA VAL A 196 -3.81 -3.93 6.79
C VAL A 196 -2.60 -4.28 7.66
N TRP A 197 -2.72 -5.24 8.59
CA TRP A 197 -1.59 -5.71 9.38
C TRP A 197 -0.46 -6.30 8.52
N THR A 198 -0.80 -7.07 7.49
CA THR A 198 0.19 -7.61 6.55
C THR A 198 0.96 -6.49 5.85
N GLY A 199 0.28 -5.44 5.41
CA GLY A 199 0.93 -4.26 4.82
C GLY A 199 1.88 -3.55 5.79
N PHE A 200 1.48 -3.39 7.06
CA PHE A 200 2.37 -2.82 8.09
C PHE A 200 3.57 -3.71 8.39
N VAL A 201 3.40 -5.03 8.45
CA VAL A 201 4.49 -5.98 8.64
C VAL A 201 5.48 -5.90 7.48
N LEU A 202 5.01 -5.86 6.23
CA LEU A 202 5.86 -5.68 5.05
C LEU A 202 6.64 -4.37 5.10
N TRP A 203 5.97 -3.27 5.48
CA TRP A 203 6.63 -1.97 5.60
C TRP A 203 7.69 -1.98 6.70
N SER A 204 7.36 -2.52 7.87
CA SER A 204 8.26 -2.64 9.02
C SER A 204 9.48 -3.50 8.70
N MET A 205 9.29 -4.65 8.03
CA MET A 205 10.39 -5.52 7.62
C MET A 205 11.38 -4.80 6.71
N ILE A 206 10.88 -4.01 5.75
CA ILE A 206 11.72 -3.22 4.84
C ILE A 206 12.47 -2.11 5.58
N LEU A 207 11.85 -1.48 6.59
CA LEU A 207 12.54 -0.49 7.44
C LEU A 207 13.69 -1.10 8.22
N VAL A 208 13.47 -2.24 8.89
CA VAL A 208 14.52 -2.93 9.63
C VAL A 208 15.67 -3.28 8.70
N TYR A 209 15.38 -3.82 7.52
CA TYR A 209 16.41 -4.14 6.53
C TYR A 209 17.18 -2.90 6.05
N ARG A 210 16.49 -1.76 5.87
CA ARG A 210 17.12 -0.49 5.50
C ARG A 210 18.07 0.02 6.58
N ILE A 211 17.68 -0.10 7.85
CA ILE A 211 18.53 0.26 9.00
C ILE A 211 19.77 -0.65 9.03
N LEU A 212 19.61 -1.97 8.86
CA LEU A 212 20.74 -2.91 8.83
C LEU A 212 21.74 -2.57 7.70
N ARG A 213 21.24 -2.25 6.50
CA ARG A 213 22.08 -1.79 5.39
C ARG A 213 22.79 -0.47 5.70
N GLY A 214 22.11 0.47 6.35
CA GLY A 214 22.71 1.73 6.82
C GLY A 214 23.85 1.50 7.82
N VAL A 215 23.69 0.56 8.75
CA VAL A 215 24.75 0.15 9.69
C VAL A 215 25.95 -0.42 8.95
N MET A 216 25.73 -1.34 8.01
CA MET A 216 26.82 -1.97 7.25
C MET A 216 27.65 -0.93 6.49
N LEU A 217 26.99 0.06 5.87
CA LEU A 217 27.66 1.16 5.17
C LEU A 217 28.41 2.09 6.13
N ALA A 218 27.84 2.38 7.30
CA ALA A 218 28.48 3.25 8.30
C ALA A 218 29.79 2.65 8.85
N ILE A 219 29.86 1.32 9.01
CA ILE A 219 31.05 0.62 9.53
C ILE A 219 32.22 0.68 8.53
N GLN A 220 31.94 0.83 7.23
CA GLN A 220 32.97 0.86 6.19
C GLN A 220 33.70 2.21 6.07
N VAL A 221 33.29 3.25 6.82
CA VAL A 221 33.89 4.59 6.76
C VAL A 221 35.00 4.74 7.82
N PRO A 222 36.27 4.88 7.42
CA PRO A 222 37.35 5.20 8.36
C PRO A 222 37.36 6.70 8.71
N GLY A 223 37.57 7.04 10.00
CA GLY A 223 37.88 8.40 10.46
C GLY A 223 36.79 9.13 11.25
N ILE A 224 35.54 8.66 11.23
CA ILE A 224 34.42 9.14 12.05
C ILE A 224 33.86 7.94 12.83
N SER A 225 33.35 8.14 14.05
CA SER A 225 32.68 7.03 14.72
C SER A 225 31.46 6.62 13.88
N ALA A 226 31.49 5.41 13.33
CA ALA A 226 30.37 4.83 12.57
C ALA A 226 29.04 4.93 13.34
N PHE A 227 29.13 4.93 14.68
CA PHE A 227 28.03 5.13 15.60
C PHE A 227 27.35 6.50 15.46
N ASN A 228 28.11 7.60 15.34
CA ASN A 228 27.53 8.94 15.21
C ASN A 228 26.79 9.10 13.88
N LEU A 229 27.36 8.55 12.81
CA LEU A 229 26.73 8.55 11.48
C LEU A 229 25.42 7.75 11.51
N PHE A 230 25.46 6.56 12.11
CA PHE A 230 24.30 5.68 12.27
C PHE A 230 23.18 6.35 13.09
N LEU A 231 23.52 6.98 14.21
CA LEU A 231 22.54 7.62 15.08
C LEU A 231 21.86 8.79 14.35
N TYR A 232 22.61 9.57 13.57
CA TYR A 232 22.05 10.66 12.74
C TYR A 232 21.15 10.14 11.61
N LEU A 233 21.51 9.02 10.99
CA LEU A 233 20.68 8.36 9.97
C LEU A 233 19.39 7.81 10.58
N CYS A 234 19.46 7.20 11.76
CA CYS A 234 18.31 6.63 12.45
C CYS A 234 17.34 7.71 12.93
N THR A 235 17.83 8.81 13.51
CA THR A 235 16.96 9.92 13.92
C THR A 235 16.21 10.50 12.73
N LEU A 236 16.90 10.64 11.59
CA LEU A 236 16.30 11.10 10.34
C LEU A 236 15.28 10.11 9.76
N GLU A 237 15.49 8.82 9.97
CA GLU A 237 14.62 7.75 9.50
C GLU A 237 13.37 7.54 10.36
N ILE A 238 13.48 7.75 11.67
CA ILE A 238 12.38 7.64 12.63
C ILE A 238 11.51 8.90 12.63
N LEU A 239 12.10 10.08 12.38
CA LEU A 239 11.39 11.36 12.32
C LEU A 239 10.09 11.31 11.48
N PRO A 240 10.08 10.81 10.23
CA PRO A 240 8.85 10.77 9.44
C PRO A 240 7.78 9.82 10.01
N PHE A 241 8.18 8.72 10.66
CA PHE A 241 7.21 7.86 11.35
C PHE A 241 6.55 8.57 12.53
N VAL A 242 7.32 9.38 13.27
CA VAL A 242 6.79 10.21 14.35
C VAL A 242 5.82 11.26 13.82
N VAL A 243 6.12 11.89 12.68
CA VAL A 243 5.21 12.86 12.05
C VAL A 243 3.91 12.19 11.61
N ILE A 244 3.98 11.02 10.96
CA ILE A 244 2.80 10.28 10.53
C ILE A 244 1.95 9.92 11.76
N THR A 245 2.53 9.27 12.78
CA THR A 245 1.78 8.90 14.00
C THR A 245 1.15 10.09 14.71
N LYS A 246 1.80 11.26 14.72
CA LYS A 246 1.21 12.50 15.23
C LYS A 246 -0.04 12.92 14.45
N VAL A 247 -0.01 12.83 13.12
CA VAL A 247 -1.19 13.11 12.28
C VAL A 247 -2.30 12.10 12.53
N PHE A 248 -1.97 10.82 12.71
CA PHE A 248 -2.96 9.80 13.07
C PHE A 248 -3.63 10.11 14.42
N ILE A 249 -2.85 10.47 15.45
CA ILE A 249 -3.38 10.79 16.78
C ILE A 249 -4.20 12.09 16.77
N SER A 250 -3.83 13.11 15.99
CA SER A 250 -4.60 14.36 15.97
C SER A 250 -5.95 14.26 15.29
N ASN A 251 -6.16 13.26 14.44
CA ASN A 251 -7.43 13.00 13.76
C ASN A 251 -8.31 11.99 14.52
N PHE A 252 -7.87 11.53 15.70
CA PHE A 252 -8.58 10.64 16.60
C PHE A 252 -8.87 11.36 17.93
#